data_AF-A0A8T4SF34-F1
#
_entry.id   AF-A0A8T4SF34-F1
#
_cell.length_a   1.000
_cell.length_b   1.000
_cell.length_c   1.000
_cell.angle_alpha   90.00
_cell.angle_beta   90.00
_cell.angle_gamma   90.00
#
_symmetry.space_group_name_H-M   'P 1'
#
loop_
_entity.id
_entity.type
_entity.pdbx_description
1 polymer ?
#
loop_
_entity_poly.entity_id
_entity_poly.type
_entity_poly.pdbx_seq_one_letter_code
_entity_poly.pdbx_strand_id
1 'polypeptide(L)'
;MAARMKRRNNSSSGWIVLLLLALIASIAVLFGGDITGFAVLDTGGIWSQNSTVQLEQNVTLLRVSGSVSGTGNATMWLGGRLVFDSRQFTSSFENVCVDSCDSTDATDTLNIVVEGDAMLAITVFNYTEQNATQVNESLSIQPAEEITINETSTNETNTTNTTDKPVSTFEDVGIFASGTPPTIDNVTPVNSTRFNISSLITLSANITNDTAVYVIANLTYPNNNSFVQLVLAREPNTNVYNISYKLPAPGNYTLRIIANDSDNDYNYSEITRFAGVYDCAADIVNGTWAIGASTTITKNQTCRVINVSATLTVDSSATNVTVKLEAINVTVTSTGKITAGGKGYGRGAAAGESGLGPGGGGGSAAGGGIAGGGSHGGYGVTNGSTNAIQIAYGSIAEPRDLGSAGGSVTHADDITGVGGGAIFINATDTLNNSGVIDANGTRGIYAALAYPGGGAGGSLLIHAGTLKGNGKYQAMGGA
;
A
#
# COMPACT_ATOMS: atom_id res chain seq x y z
N MET A 1 12.62 -41.60 -38.74
CA MET A 1 13.38 -40.92 -37.68
C MET A 1 13.20 -39.42 -37.89
N ALA A 2 12.25 -38.74 -37.24
CA ALA A 2 12.18 -38.34 -35.82
C ALA A 2 13.16 -37.22 -35.42
N ALA A 3 12.58 -36.04 -35.17
CA ALA A 3 13.00 -34.90 -34.33
C ALA A 3 14.28 -34.11 -34.76
N ARG A 4 14.43 -32.80 -34.54
CA ARG A 4 13.90 -31.91 -33.49
C ARG A 4 14.16 -30.44 -33.90
N MET A 5 13.14 -29.59 -33.99
CA MET A 5 13.30 -28.14 -34.18
C MET A 5 13.09 -27.44 -32.82
N LYS A 6 14.07 -26.64 -32.40
CA LYS A 6 14.12 -25.97 -31.10
C LYS A 6 13.37 -24.63 -31.18
N ARG A 7 12.35 -24.45 -30.32
CA ARG A 7 11.59 -23.20 -30.11
C ARG A 7 12.53 -22.06 -29.70
N ARG A 8 12.39 -20.90 -30.34
CA ARG A 8 12.86 -19.59 -29.85
C ARG A 8 11.71 -18.98 -29.01
N ASN A 9 12.00 -18.67 -27.75
CA ASN A 9 11.12 -17.90 -26.86
C ASN A 9 11.12 -16.44 -27.30
N ASN A 10 9.94 -15.86 -27.53
CA ASN A 10 9.75 -14.41 -27.63
C ASN A 10 8.91 -13.97 -26.41
N SER A 11 9.57 -13.31 -25.46
CA SER A 11 8.97 -12.58 -24.35
C SER A 11 9.20 -11.10 -24.65
N SER A 12 8.20 -10.43 -25.23
CA SER A 12 8.32 -8.99 -25.52
C SER A 12 6.99 -8.24 -25.59
N SER A 13 5.97 -8.64 -24.82
CA SER A 13 4.65 -7.97 -24.89
C SER A 13 4.46 -6.87 -23.84
N GLY A 14 5.22 -6.89 -22.74
CA GLY A 14 5.16 -5.82 -21.71
C GLY A 14 6.03 -4.61 -22.04
N TRP A 15 7.13 -4.81 -22.77
CA TRP A 15 8.04 -3.72 -23.15
C TRP A 15 7.47 -2.87 -24.26
N ILE A 16 6.65 -3.43 -25.17
CA ILE A 16 6.05 -2.68 -26.28
C ILE A 16 5.02 -1.68 -25.79
N VAL A 17 4.25 -1.99 -24.73
CA VAL A 17 3.24 -1.08 -24.16
C VAL A 17 3.91 0.06 -23.37
N LEU A 18 4.97 -0.25 -22.60
CA LEU A 18 5.75 0.78 -21.91
C LEU A 18 6.57 1.65 -22.87
N LEU A 19 7.07 1.08 -23.98
CA LEU A 19 7.70 1.82 -25.07
C LEU A 19 6.68 2.65 -25.85
N LEU A 20 5.42 2.21 -26.02
CA LEU A 20 4.38 3.03 -26.65
C LEU A 20 3.98 4.22 -25.77
N LEU A 21 3.85 4.02 -24.45
CA LEU A 21 3.59 5.09 -23.47
C LEU A 21 4.78 6.06 -23.33
N ALA A 22 6.00 5.54 -23.35
CA ALA A 22 7.20 6.36 -23.37
C ALA A 22 7.38 7.10 -24.71
N LEU A 23 6.98 6.51 -25.84
CA LEU A 23 7.01 7.13 -27.17
C LEU A 23 5.96 8.25 -27.28
N ILE A 24 4.77 8.08 -26.70
CA ILE A 24 3.73 9.13 -26.61
C ILE A 24 4.19 10.26 -25.68
N ALA A 25 4.80 9.94 -24.54
CA ALA A 25 5.37 10.93 -23.61
C ALA A 25 6.61 11.65 -24.17
N SER A 26 7.42 10.99 -25.02
CA SER A 26 8.58 11.62 -25.67
C SER A 26 8.25 12.36 -26.97
N ILE A 27 7.14 12.02 -27.65
CA ILE A 27 6.54 12.86 -28.71
C ILE A 27 5.97 14.16 -28.11
N ALA A 28 5.47 14.15 -26.88
CA ALA A 28 4.99 15.35 -26.17
C ALA A 28 6.12 16.33 -25.77
N VAL A 29 7.38 15.89 -25.70
CA VAL A 29 8.55 16.76 -25.45
C VAL A 29 9.12 17.35 -26.74
N LEU A 30 8.78 16.77 -27.91
CA LEU A 30 9.32 17.16 -29.22
C LEU A 30 8.43 18.12 -30.01
N PHE A 31 7.16 18.29 -29.62
CA PHE A 31 6.28 19.31 -30.16
C PHE A 31 5.72 20.15 -29.02
N GLY A 32 6.31 21.33 -28.80
CA GLY A 32 5.67 22.37 -28.01
C GLY A 32 4.34 22.75 -28.67
N GLY A 33 3.25 22.22 -28.15
CA GLY A 33 1.90 22.42 -28.66
C GLY A 33 0.90 21.70 -27.77
N ASP A 34 -0.13 22.44 -27.37
CA ASP A 34 -1.11 22.09 -26.35
C ASP A 34 -1.82 20.76 -26.60
N ILE A 35 -1.83 19.87 -25.60
CA ILE A 35 -2.70 18.69 -25.60
C ILE A 35 -4.11 19.19 -25.27
N THR A 36 -4.95 19.33 -26.29
CA THR A 36 -6.40 19.44 -26.10
C THR A 36 -6.94 18.03 -25.86
N GLY A 37 -7.52 17.80 -24.68
CA GLY A 37 -7.82 16.47 -24.17
C GLY A 37 -8.67 15.62 -25.11
N PHE A 38 -8.25 14.37 -25.31
CA PHE A 38 -9.06 13.31 -25.93
C PHE A 38 -9.68 12.51 -24.79
N ALA A 39 -11.00 12.38 -24.76
CA ALA A 39 -11.68 11.49 -23.83
C ALA A 39 -12.70 10.65 -24.59
N VAL A 40 -12.57 9.34 -24.44
CA VAL A 40 -13.60 8.36 -24.76
C VAL A 40 -14.07 7.84 -23.41
N LEU A 41 -15.39 7.78 -23.21
CA LEU A 41 -16.03 7.40 -21.93
C LEU A 41 -15.48 6.09 -21.36
N ASP A 42 -15.02 5.17 -22.22
CA ASP A 42 -14.49 3.85 -21.82
C ASP A 42 -12.98 3.83 -21.52
N THR A 43 -12.23 4.90 -21.83
CA THR A 43 -10.75 4.91 -21.71
C THR A 43 -10.19 5.92 -20.71
N GLY A 44 -11.02 6.83 -20.18
CA GLY A 44 -10.54 7.94 -19.36
C GLY A 44 -9.82 9.02 -20.18
N GLY A 45 -9.08 9.92 -19.53
CA GLY A 45 -8.36 11.03 -20.17
C GLY A 45 -7.42 11.78 -19.24
N ILE A 46 -6.59 12.67 -19.80
CA ILE A 46 -5.68 13.57 -19.04
C ILE A 46 -5.91 15.01 -19.50
N TRP A 47 -5.98 15.93 -18.54
CA TRP A 47 -6.17 17.37 -18.78
C TRP A 47 -5.19 18.19 -17.95
N SER A 48 -4.58 19.17 -18.62
CA SER A 48 -3.75 20.22 -18.00
C SER A 48 -4.20 21.63 -18.39
N GLN A 49 -5.32 21.75 -19.13
CA GLN A 49 -5.92 22.99 -19.58
C GLN A 49 -7.45 22.86 -19.59
N ASN A 50 -8.15 23.99 -19.68
CA ASN A 50 -9.61 24.00 -19.83
C ASN A 50 -10.01 23.26 -21.12
N SER A 51 -11.02 22.41 -21.02
CA SER A 51 -11.51 21.62 -22.15
C SER A 51 -13.01 21.40 -22.06
N THR A 52 -13.66 21.29 -23.21
CA THR A 52 -15.05 20.85 -23.35
C THR A 52 -15.05 19.59 -24.20
N VAL A 53 -15.58 18.51 -23.65
CA VAL A 53 -15.70 17.20 -24.29
C VAL A 53 -17.17 16.95 -24.61
N GLN A 54 -17.44 16.55 -25.85
CA GLN A 54 -18.73 16.01 -26.26
C GLN A 54 -18.73 14.49 -26.02
N LEU A 55 -19.65 14.03 -25.21
CA LEU A 55 -19.88 12.64 -24.88
C LEU A 55 -20.69 12.00 -26.00
N GLU A 56 -20.40 10.74 -26.33
CA GLU A 56 -21.10 10.03 -27.42
C GLU A 56 -22.56 9.71 -27.08
N GLN A 57 -22.96 9.90 -25.82
CA GLN A 57 -24.29 9.61 -25.29
C GLN A 57 -24.73 10.67 -24.26
N ASN A 58 -26.06 10.78 -24.09
CA ASN A 58 -26.67 11.66 -23.10
C ASN A 58 -26.56 11.03 -21.70
N VAL A 59 -25.74 11.64 -20.84
CA VAL A 59 -25.42 11.14 -19.50
C VAL A 59 -26.30 11.82 -18.45
N THR A 60 -26.91 11.02 -17.58
CA THR A 60 -27.73 11.49 -16.45
C THR A 60 -26.96 11.46 -15.13
N LEU A 61 -26.05 10.50 -14.96
CA LEU A 61 -25.14 10.37 -13.82
C LEU A 61 -23.70 10.18 -14.26
N LEU A 62 -22.78 10.83 -13.55
CA LEU A 62 -21.34 10.65 -13.77
C LEU A 62 -20.57 10.65 -12.45
N ARG A 63 -19.78 9.61 -12.24
CA ARG A 63 -18.77 9.50 -11.19
C ARG A 63 -17.42 9.23 -11.82
N VAL A 64 -16.36 9.74 -11.21
CA VAL A 64 -15.01 9.65 -11.77
C VAL A 64 -14.01 9.06 -10.78
N SER A 65 -13.06 8.29 -11.31
CA SER A 65 -11.89 7.80 -10.59
C SER A 65 -10.63 8.28 -11.30
N GLY A 66 -9.58 8.57 -10.54
CA GLY A 66 -8.39 9.17 -11.11
C GLY A 66 -7.39 9.70 -10.10
N SER A 67 -6.53 10.60 -10.56
CA SER A 67 -5.57 11.33 -9.75
C SER A 67 -5.46 12.79 -10.20
N VAL A 68 -5.06 13.63 -9.27
CA VAL A 68 -4.69 15.02 -9.52
C VAL A 68 -3.27 15.25 -9.01
N SER A 69 -2.47 15.98 -9.77
CA SER A 69 -1.10 16.33 -9.41
C SER A 69 -0.80 17.78 -9.79
N GLY A 70 0.22 18.35 -9.16
CA GLY A 70 0.59 19.76 -9.36
C GLY A 70 0.16 20.65 -8.20
N THR A 71 0.30 21.97 -8.38
CA THR A 71 0.01 23.01 -7.37
C THR A 71 -1.27 23.79 -7.67
N GLY A 72 -1.86 23.59 -8.85
CA GLY A 72 -3.15 24.15 -9.26
C GLY A 72 -4.36 23.34 -8.78
N ASN A 73 -5.54 23.68 -9.30
CA ASN A 73 -6.80 22.96 -9.07
C ASN A 73 -7.45 22.51 -10.37
N ALA A 74 -8.28 21.47 -10.32
CA ALA A 74 -9.09 21.02 -11.43
C ALA A 74 -10.52 20.75 -10.98
N THR A 75 -11.49 21.23 -11.76
CA THR A 75 -12.91 20.94 -11.59
C THR A 75 -13.50 20.35 -12.86
N MET A 76 -14.52 19.51 -12.71
CA MET A 76 -15.23 18.89 -13.82
C MET A 76 -16.73 19.10 -13.65
N TRP A 77 -17.38 19.45 -14.75
CA TRP A 77 -18.80 19.79 -14.82
C TRP A 77 -19.49 18.99 -15.91
N LEU A 78 -20.53 18.24 -15.56
CA LEU A 78 -21.42 17.61 -16.53
C LEU A 78 -22.59 18.55 -16.81
N GLY A 79 -22.62 19.17 -17.98
CA GLY A 79 -23.48 20.31 -18.29
C GLY A 79 -23.22 21.47 -17.33
N GLY A 80 -24.19 21.77 -16.47
CA GLY A 80 -24.10 22.78 -15.41
C GLY A 80 -23.80 22.25 -14.01
N ARG A 81 -23.51 20.95 -13.84
CA ARG A 81 -23.36 20.30 -12.52
C ARG A 81 -21.92 19.97 -12.20
N LEU A 82 -21.48 20.34 -10.99
CA LEU A 82 -20.15 19.99 -10.49
C LEU A 82 -20.08 18.50 -10.13
N VAL A 83 -19.27 17.74 -10.87
CA VAL A 83 -19.05 16.31 -10.63
C VAL A 83 -17.72 16.04 -9.94
N PHE A 84 -16.72 16.92 -10.08
CA PHE A 84 -15.43 16.76 -9.40
C PHE A 84 -14.80 18.11 -9.05
N ASP A 85 -14.17 18.19 -7.87
CA ASP A 85 -13.33 19.30 -7.42
C ASP A 85 -12.09 18.73 -6.71
N SER A 86 -10.91 19.02 -7.27
CA SER A 86 -9.63 18.55 -6.72
C SER A 86 -9.35 19.04 -5.31
N ARG A 87 -9.96 20.13 -4.85
CA ARG A 87 -9.74 20.69 -3.49
C ARG A 87 -10.24 19.76 -2.39
N GLN A 88 -11.07 18.79 -2.72
CA GLN A 88 -11.59 17.78 -1.79
C GLN A 88 -10.69 16.53 -1.67
N PHE A 89 -9.62 16.44 -2.47
CA PHE A 89 -8.78 15.24 -2.58
C PHE A 89 -7.28 15.59 -2.52
N THR A 90 -6.49 14.75 -1.87
CA THR A 90 -5.05 15.03 -1.63
C THR A 90 -4.11 14.43 -2.68
N SER A 91 -4.57 13.48 -3.51
CA SER A 91 -3.74 12.86 -4.55
C SER A 91 -4.54 12.00 -5.54
N SER A 92 -5.15 10.92 -5.08
CA SER A 92 -5.97 9.98 -5.88
C SER A 92 -7.39 9.91 -5.35
N PHE A 93 -8.34 9.65 -6.22
CA PHE A 93 -9.76 9.59 -5.91
C PHE A 93 -10.45 8.45 -6.67
N GLU A 94 -11.49 7.88 -6.08
CA GLU A 94 -12.19 6.73 -6.64
C GLU A 94 -13.71 6.91 -6.49
N ASN A 95 -14.42 6.74 -7.61
CA ASN A 95 -15.88 6.77 -7.71
C ASN A 95 -16.52 8.03 -7.10
N VAL A 96 -15.87 9.17 -7.31
CA VAL A 96 -16.22 10.46 -6.73
C VAL A 96 -17.33 11.13 -7.52
N CYS A 97 -18.23 11.76 -6.77
CA CYS A 97 -19.02 12.88 -7.24
C CYS A 97 -19.26 13.86 -6.09
N VAL A 98 -18.97 15.14 -6.31
CA VAL A 98 -18.82 16.13 -5.21
C VAL A 98 -20.13 16.82 -4.83
N ASP A 99 -21.03 17.09 -5.78
CA ASP A 99 -22.25 17.85 -5.49
C ASP A 99 -23.51 17.18 -6.04
N SER A 100 -23.65 17.06 -7.36
CA SER A 100 -24.90 16.59 -8.00
C SER A 100 -24.64 15.50 -9.03
N CYS A 101 -24.84 14.25 -8.61
CA CYS A 101 -24.46 13.07 -9.41
C CYS A 101 -25.59 12.51 -10.27
N ASP A 102 -26.84 12.91 -10.06
CA ASP A 102 -27.99 12.39 -10.78
C ASP A 102 -28.93 13.54 -11.10
N SER A 103 -29.52 13.54 -12.30
CA SER A 103 -30.57 14.46 -12.69
C SER A 103 -31.40 13.87 -13.83
N THR A 104 -32.65 14.32 -13.90
CA THR A 104 -33.56 14.04 -15.01
C THR A 104 -33.17 14.72 -16.32
N ASP A 105 -32.29 15.73 -16.27
CA ASP A 105 -31.84 16.47 -17.47
C ASP A 105 -30.58 15.81 -18.06
N ALA A 106 -30.70 14.90 -19.01
CA ALA A 106 -29.48 14.30 -19.60
C ALA A 106 -28.70 15.32 -20.44
N THR A 107 -27.38 15.21 -20.43
CA THR A 107 -26.49 16.06 -21.22
C THR A 107 -25.31 15.26 -21.75
N ASP A 108 -24.86 15.64 -22.95
CA ASP A 108 -23.71 15.09 -23.64
C ASP A 108 -22.45 15.95 -23.45
N THR A 109 -22.48 17.00 -22.63
CA THR A 109 -21.38 17.96 -22.57
C THR A 109 -20.65 17.90 -21.24
N LEU A 110 -19.34 17.64 -21.27
CA LEU A 110 -18.46 17.60 -20.09
C LEU A 110 -17.42 18.74 -20.17
N ASN A 111 -17.46 19.66 -19.21
CA ASN A 111 -16.51 20.77 -19.10
C ASN A 111 -15.47 20.51 -18.02
N ILE A 112 -14.19 20.62 -18.34
CA ILE A 112 -13.06 20.52 -17.42
C ILE A 112 -12.42 21.89 -17.31
N VAL A 113 -12.23 22.38 -16.08
CA VAL A 113 -11.55 23.64 -15.80
C VAL A 113 -10.31 23.35 -14.98
N VAL A 114 -9.14 23.75 -15.47
CA VAL A 114 -7.84 23.61 -14.81
C VAL A 114 -7.30 25.00 -14.50
N GLU A 115 -7.05 25.27 -13.23
CA GLU A 115 -6.52 26.53 -12.73
C GLU A 115 -5.09 26.34 -12.21
N GLY A 116 -4.12 27.10 -12.74
CA GLY A 116 -2.71 26.97 -12.35
C GLY A 116 -2.07 25.67 -12.85
N ASP A 117 -0.95 25.28 -12.23
CA ASP A 117 -0.19 24.10 -12.64
C ASP A 117 -0.83 22.83 -12.06
N ALA A 118 -1.96 22.39 -12.60
CA ALA A 118 -2.61 21.13 -12.24
C ALA A 118 -2.71 20.18 -13.45
N MET A 119 -2.55 18.88 -13.18
CA MET A 119 -2.79 17.81 -14.13
C MET A 119 -3.80 16.84 -13.53
N LEU A 120 -4.95 16.73 -14.18
CA LEU A 120 -6.04 15.81 -13.84
C LEU A 120 -5.97 14.60 -14.76
N ALA A 121 -5.89 13.40 -14.18
CA ALA A 121 -5.97 12.14 -14.91
C ALA A 121 -7.22 11.39 -14.45
N ILE A 122 -8.19 11.17 -15.34
CA ILE A 122 -9.33 10.29 -15.11
C ILE A 122 -9.02 8.94 -15.71
N THR A 123 -9.13 7.89 -14.91
CA THR A 123 -8.89 6.51 -15.33
C THR A 123 -10.19 5.75 -15.56
N VAL A 124 -11.30 6.20 -14.98
CA VAL A 124 -12.63 5.57 -15.13
C VAL A 124 -13.72 6.64 -15.07
N PHE A 125 -14.64 6.60 -16.04
CA PHE A 125 -15.94 7.24 -15.96
C PHE A 125 -17.00 6.17 -15.62
N ASN A 126 -17.76 6.36 -14.55
CA ASN A 126 -18.88 5.50 -14.17
C ASN A 126 -20.17 6.30 -14.33
N TYR A 127 -21.00 5.93 -15.30
CA TYR A 127 -22.09 6.78 -15.77
C TYR A 127 -23.37 6.01 -16.09
N THR A 128 -24.51 6.72 -16.12
CA THR A 128 -25.78 6.20 -16.63
C THR A 128 -26.27 7.03 -17.79
N GLU A 129 -26.87 6.37 -18.78
CA GLU A 129 -27.34 6.97 -20.02
C GLU A 129 -28.88 7.12 -20.01
N GLN A 130 -29.40 8.17 -20.66
CA GLN A 130 -30.82 8.28 -20.96
C GLN A 130 -31.11 7.70 -22.36
N ASN A 131 -31.83 6.57 -22.41
CA ASN A 131 -32.30 6.01 -23.68
C ASN A 131 -33.22 7.01 -24.40
N ALA A 132 -32.82 7.43 -25.61
CA ALA A 132 -33.67 8.22 -26.49
C ALA A 132 -34.86 7.38 -26.98
N THR A 133 -36.04 7.57 -26.39
CA THR A 133 -37.31 7.11 -26.98
C THR A 133 -37.55 7.80 -28.32
N GLN A 134 -37.72 7.01 -29.38
CA GLN A 134 -38.16 7.47 -30.69
C GLN A 134 -39.57 8.10 -30.61
N VAL A 135 -39.64 9.35 -31.06
CA VAL A 135 -40.72 10.06 -31.79
C VAL A 135 -42.19 9.63 -31.54
N ASN A 136 -42.95 10.55 -30.94
CA ASN A 136 -44.41 10.63 -31.00
C ASN A 136 -44.90 10.97 -32.43
N GLU A 137 -45.84 10.20 -32.98
CA GLU A 137 -47.01 10.76 -33.70
C GLU A 137 -48.29 9.97 -33.34
N SER A 138 -49.34 10.73 -33.04
CA SER A 138 -50.64 10.42 -32.41
C SER A 138 -51.61 9.58 -33.27
N LEU A 139 -52.58 8.81 -32.73
CA LEU A 139 -53.93 9.30 -32.39
C LEU A 139 -54.85 8.21 -31.76
N SER A 140 -55.64 8.68 -30.79
CA SER A 140 -56.97 8.25 -30.28
C SER A 140 -57.23 6.81 -29.83
N ILE A 141 -57.59 6.67 -28.55
CA ILE A 141 -58.34 5.53 -27.99
C ILE A 141 -59.84 5.89 -27.97
N GLN A 142 -60.67 5.07 -28.61
CA GLN A 142 -62.10 4.90 -28.30
C GLN A 142 -62.32 3.44 -27.86
N PRO A 143 -63.29 3.16 -26.95
CA PRO A 143 -63.33 1.89 -26.23
C PRO A 143 -63.92 0.74 -27.05
N ALA A 144 -63.54 -0.46 -26.60
CA ALA A 144 -63.78 -1.80 -27.13
C ALA A 144 -65.12 -2.06 -27.84
N GLU A 145 -65.02 -2.77 -28.97
CA GLU A 145 -66.10 -3.60 -29.50
C GLU A 145 -65.58 -5.02 -29.76
N GLU A 146 -66.33 -5.97 -29.24
CA GLU A 146 -66.08 -7.41 -29.16
C GLU A 146 -66.12 -8.06 -30.56
N ILE A 147 -65.05 -8.74 -30.98
CA ILE A 147 -65.05 -9.49 -32.24
C ILE A 147 -65.32 -10.97 -31.94
N THR A 148 -66.50 -11.39 -32.38
CA THR A 148 -67.01 -12.76 -32.36
C THR A 148 -66.32 -13.57 -33.47
N ILE A 149 -65.82 -14.76 -33.14
CA ILE A 149 -65.14 -15.66 -34.08
C ILE A 149 -66.21 -16.47 -34.84
N ASN A 150 -66.30 -16.31 -36.16
CA ASN A 150 -67.05 -17.23 -37.03
C ASN A 150 -66.07 -18.17 -37.73
N GLU A 151 -66.18 -19.46 -37.40
CA GLU A 151 -65.53 -20.55 -38.12
C GLU A 151 -66.01 -20.64 -39.57
N THR A 152 -65.08 -20.76 -40.52
CA THR A 152 -65.23 -21.61 -41.72
C THR A 152 -63.88 -21.74 -42.43
N SER A 153 -63.23 -22.90 -42.34
CA SER A 153 -63.01 -23.80 -43.50
C SER A 153 -62.05 -24.96 -43.14
N THR A 154 -62.61 -26.17 -43.19
CA THR A 154 -61.98 -27.48 -43.43
C THR A 154 -61.08 -27.45 -44.69
N ASN A 155 -60.01 -28.25 -44.89
CA ASN A 155 -59.95 -29.71 -44.79
C ASN A 155 -58.49 -30.25 -44.85
N GLU A 156 -58.20 -31.19 -43.95
CA GLU A 156 -57.37 -32.42 -44.04
C GLU A 156 -56.13 -32.49 -44.97
N THR A 157 -54.98 -32.98 -44.46
CA THR A 157 -54.71 -34.43 -44.43
C THR A 157 -53.69 -34.87 -43.35
N ASN A 158 -54.19 -35.69 -42.42
CA ASN A 158 -53.69 -36.99 -41.92
C ASN A 158 -52.20 -37.26 -41.59
N THR A 159 -51.98 -37.43 -40.26
CA THR A 159 -51.39 -38.57 -39.50
C THR A 159 -49.97 -39.09 -39.86
N THR A 160 -49.06 -39.28 -38.89
CA THR A 160 -49.15 -40.32 -37.84
C THR A 160 -48.45 -40.00 -36.51
N ASN A 161 -49.20 -40.29 -35.43
CA ASN A 161 -48.80 -40.87 -34.13
C ASN A 161 -47.62 -40.26 -33.35
N THR A 162 -47.92 -39.20 -32.60
CA THR A 162 -47.28 -38.94 -31.30
C THR A 162 -48.16 -39.52 -30.19
N THR A 163 -47.66 -40.54 -29.49
CA THR A 163 -48.00 -40.71 -28.08
C THR A 163 -47.18 -39.71 -27.30
N ASP A 164 -47.65 -38.48 -27.15
CA ASP A 164 -47.18 -37.60 -26.08
C ASP A 164 -48.24 -36.55 -25.75
N LYS A 165 -48.43 -36.34 -24.44
CA LYS A 165 -49.39 -35.41 -23.88
C LYS A 165 -49.07 -33.96 -24.32
N PRO A 166 -50.06 -33.07 -24.41
CA PRO A 166 -49.78 -31.66 -24.62
C PRO A 166 -48.93 -31.13 -23.45
N VAL A 167 -47.82 -30.50 -23.81
CA VAL A 167 -46.91 -29.77 -22.91
C VAL A 167 -47.73 -28.80 -22.07
N SER A 168 -47.59 -28.89 -20.74
CA SER A 168 -48.47 -28.21 -19.78
C SER A 168 -47.80 -27.07 -18.99
N THR A 169 -46.52 -26.78 -19.24
CA THR A 169 -45.77 -25.71 -18.58
C THR A 169 -44.71 -25.11 -19.51
N PHE A 170 -44.36 -23.82 -19.31
CA PHE A 170 -43.30 -23.10 -20.05
C PHE A 170 -41.88 -23.68 -19.85
N GLU A 171 -41.72 -24.68 -18.98
CA GLU A 171 -40.42 -25.35 -18.72
C GLU A 171 -40.02 -26.36 -19.81
N ASP A 172 -40.93 -26.73 -20.71
CA ASP A 172 -40.68 -27.75 -21.75
C ASP A 172 -40.26 -27.15 -23.11
N VAL A 173 -40.07 -25.83 -23.20
CA VAL A 173 -39.43 -25.17 -24.34
C VAL A 173 -37.95 -24.98 -23.99
N GLY A 174 -37.18 -26.07 -24.12
CA GLY A 174 -35.75 -26.08 -23.82
C GLY A 174 -34.94 -25.19 -24.75
N ILE A 175 -34.62 -23.98 -24.28
CA ILE A 175 -33.35 -23.31 -24.58
C ILE A 175 -32.64 -23.14 -23.23
N PHE A 176 -32.06 -24.23 -22.74
CA PHE A 176 -31.13 -24.17 -21.62
C PHE A 176 -29.78 -23.69 -22.18
N ALA A 177 -29.43 -22.43 -21.93
CA ALA A 177 -28.02 -22.07 -21.90
C ALA A 177 -27.42 -22.77 -20.68
N SER A 178 -26.75 -23.90 -20.90
CA SER A 178 -26.02 -24.62 -19.86
C SER A 178 -24.58 -24.11 -19.83
N GLY A 179 -24.31 -23.04 -19.10
CA GLY A 179 -22.96 -22.75 -18.65
C GLY A 179 -22.68 -23.45 -17.32
N THR A 180 -21.39 -23.69 -17.04
CA THR A 180 -20.94 -24.27 -15.77
C THR A 180 -20.16 -23.19 -15.03
N PRO A 181 -20.61 -22.73 -13.85
CA PRO A 181 -19.91 -21.67 -13.13
C PRO A 181 -18.44 -22.00 -12.89
N PRO A 182 -17.55 -20.99 -12.84
CA PRO A 182 -16.14 -21.19 -12.54
C PRO A 182 -15.95 -21.93 -11.22
N THR A 183 -14.95 -22.81 -11.15
CA THR A 183 -14.62 -23.51 -9.90
C THR A 183 -13.57 -22.71 -9.12
N ILE A 184 -13.81 -22.48 -7.82
CA ILE A 184 -12.92 -21.73 -6.93
C ILE A 184 -12.23 -22.70 -5.96
N ASP A 185 -10.91 -22.75 -5.99
CA ASP A 185 -10.08 -23.59 -5.12
C ASP A 185 -8.92 -22.80 -4.49
N ASN A 186 -8.25 -23.38 -3.49
CA ASN A 186 -7.01 -22.87 -2.89
C ASN A 186 -7.10 -21.39 -2.46
N VAL A 187 -8.22 -20.99 -1.85
CA VAL A 187 -8.43 -19.62 -1.37
C VAL A 187 -7.44 -19.28 -0.26
N THR A 188 -6.75 -18.16 -0.43
CA THR A 188 -5.84 -17.56 0.55
C THR A 188 -6.34 -16.16 0.91
N PRO A 189 -6.41 -15.80 2.19
CA PRO A 189 -5.98 -16.59 3.35
C PRO A 189 -6.89 -17.75 3.72
N VAL A 190 -6.32 -18.83 4.26
CA VAL A 190 -7.10 -19.96 4.80
C VAL A 190 -7.70 -19.64 6.17
N ASN A 191 -8.74 -20.38 6.56
CA ASN A 191 -9.46 -20.18 7.82
C ASN A 191 -8.52 -20.16 9.04
N SER A 192 -8.79 -19.24 9.96
CA SER A 192 -8.07 -19.04 11.23
C SER A 192 -6.61 -18.60 11.12
N THR A 193 -6.16 -18.18 9.93
CA THR A 193 -4.84 -17.55 9.78
C THR A 193 -4.79 -16.17 10.43
N ARG A 194 -3.59 -15.76 10.87
CA ARG A 194 -3.34 -14.47 11.50
C ARG A 194 -2.23 -13.75 10.75
N PHE A 195 -2.43 -12.47 10.45
CA PHE A 195 -1.44 -11.63 9.78
C PHE A 195 -1.15 -10.38 10.59
N ASN A 196 0.11 -9.96 10.60
CA ASN A 196 0.49 -8.67 11.12
C ASN A 196 -0.09 -7.56 10.21
N ILE A 197 -0.84 -6.63 10.77
CA ILE A 197 -1.47 -5.52 10.02
C ILE A 197 -0.46 -4.56 9.37
N SER A 198 0.81 -4.55 9.80
CA SER A 198 1.85 -3.77 9.13
C SER A 198 2.38 -4.44 7.86
N SER A 199 2.09 -5.72 7.64
CA SER A 199 2.56 -6.50 6.50
C SER A 199 1.55 -6.49 5.35
N LEU A 200 2.05 -6.59 4.11
CA LEU A 200 1.22 -6.92 2.96
C LEU A 200 0.86 -8.41 3.02
N ILE A 201 -0.42 -8.71 2.79
CA ILE A 201 -0.94 -10.06 2.64
C ILE A 201 -1.36 -10.30 1.21
N THR A 202 -1.41 -11.56 0.80
CA THR A 202 -1.95 -11.94 -0.51
C THR A 202 -3.36 -12.47 -0.33
N LEU A 203 -4.30 -11.88 -1.08
CA LEU A 203 -5.62 -12.47 -1.29
C LEU A 203 -5.56 -13.21 -2.63
N SER A 204 -5.88 -14.50 -2.66
CA SER A 204 -5.80 -15.27 -3.90
C SER A 204 -6.78 -16.43 -3.96
N ALA A 205 -7.06 -16.89 -5.16
CA ALA A 205 -7.77 -18.14 -5.43
C ALA A 205 -7.29 -18.76 -6.75
N ASN A 206 -7.40 -20.07 -6.88
CA ASN A 206 -7.21 -20.79 -8.12
C ASN A 206 -8.58 -20.98 -8.78
N ILE A 207 -8.74 -20.49 -10.01
CA ILE A 207 -10.01 -20.51 -10.74
C ILE A 207 -9.89 -21.43 -11.95
N THR A 208 -10.71 -22.49 -11.99
CA THR A 208 -10.71 -23.47 -13.08
C THR A 208 -12.07 -23.53 -13.76
N ASN A 209 -12.14 -24.32 -14.85
CA ASN A 209 -13.33 -24.53 -15.67
C ASN A 209 -13.82 -23.33 -16.51
N ASP A 210 -12.99 -22.31 -16.73
CA ASP A 210 -13.20 -21.32 -17.80
C ASP A 210 -11.89 -20.60 -18.19
N THR A 211 -11.85 -20.03 -19.39
CA THR A 211 -10.77 -19.23 -19.98
C THR A 211 -10.92 -17.71 -19.82
N ALA A 212 -12.13 -17.16 -19.61
CA ALA A 212 -12.39 -15.73 -19.45
C ALA A 212 -13.23 -15.46 -18.20
N VAL A 213 -12.58 -15.13 -17.07
CA VAL A 213 -13.24 -14.94 -15.78
C VAL A 213 -12.85 -13.61 -15.15
N TYR A 214 -13.84 -12.89 -14.65
CA TYR A 214 -13.68 -11.75 -13.78
C TYR A 214 -13.75 -12.20 -12.31
N VAL A 215 -12.74 -11.87 -11.51
CA VAL A 215 -12.60 -12.37 -10.13
C VAL A 215 -12.52 -11.20 -9.15
N ILE A 216 -13.39 -11.22 -8.14
CA ILE A 216 -13.45 -10.24 -7.07
C ILE A 216 -13.21 -10.92 -5.71
N ALA A 217 -12.41 -10.29 -4.86
CA ALA A 217 -12.37 -10.53 -3.42
C ALA A 217 -13.27 -9.51 -2.72
N ASN A 218 -14.34 -9.98 -2.10
CA ASN A 218 -15.15 -9.19 -1.20
C ASN A 218 -14.65 -9.41 0.24
N LEU A 219 -13.97 -8.40 0.79
CA LEU A 219 -13.34 -8.45 2.10
C LEU A 219 -14.14 -7.62 3.11
N THR A 220 -14.82 -8.31 4.04
CA THR A 220 -15.57 -7.69 5.14
C THR A 220 -14.67 -7.37 6.34
N TYR A 221 -14.79 -6.17 6.89
CA TYR A 221 -13.97 -5.66 8.00
C TYR A 221 -14.52 -5.99 9.40
N PRO A 222 -13.66 -5.96 10.45
CA PRO A 222 -13.99 -6.51 11.78
C PRO A 222 -15.09 -5.82 12.58
N ASN A 223 -15.36 -4.52 12.36
CA ASN A 223 -16.08 -3.72 13.37
C ASN A 223 -17.43 -3.18 12.91
N ASN A 224 -17.72 -3.20 11.60
CA ASN A 224 -18.86 -2.47 11.04
C ASN A 224 -19.60 -3.26 9.95
N ASN A 225 -19.16 -4.49 9.67
CA ASN A 225 -19.61 -5.29 8.52
C ASN A 225 -19.49 -4.56 7.15
N SER A 226 -18.77 -3.43 7.11
CA SER A 226 -18.36 -2.74 5.90
C SER A 226 -17.42 -3.65 5.13
N PHE A 227 -17.47 -3.59 3.80
CA PHE A 227 -16.62 -4.40 2.95
C PHE A 227 -15.95 -3.57 1.86
N VAL A 228 -14.85 -4.11 1.33
CA VAL A 228 -14.19 -3.62 0.12
C VAL A 228 -14.23 -4.71 -0.93
N GLN A 229 -14.48 -4.33 -2.18
CA GLN A 229 -14.33 -5.22 -3.33
C GLN A 229 -13.01 -4.93 -4.01
N LEU A 230 -12.24 -5.97 -4.25
CA LEU A 230 -10.91 -5.90 -4.86
C LEU A 230 -10.93 -6.79 -6.10
N VAL A 231 -10.56 -6.23 -7.24
CA VAL A 231 -10.40 -7.01 -8.48
C VAL A 231 -9.07 -7.76 -8.41
N LEU A 232 -9.09 -9.07 -8.62
CA LEU A 232 -7.89 -9.89 -8.60
C LEU A 232 -7.31 -9.98 -10.01
N ALA A 233 -5.99 -9.85 -10.11
CA ALA A 233 -5.28 -10.02 -11.38
C ALA A 233 -4.85 -11.48 -11.53
N ARG A 234 -4.96 -12.01 -12.76
CA ARG A 234 -4.46 -13.33 -13.09
C ARG A 234 -2.93 -13.33 -13.16
N GLU A 235 -2.29 -14.25 -12.47
CA GLU A 235 -0.86 -14.50 -12.65
C GLU A 235 -0.56 -15.09 -14.05
N PRO A 236 0.52 -14.65 -14.72
CA PRO A 236 0.81 -15.10 -16.08
C PRO A 236 0.96 -16.62 -16.20
N ASN A 237 0.23 -17.22 -17.13
CA ASN A 237 0.23 -18.66 -17.43
C ASN A 237 -0.21 -19.58 -16.27
N THR A 238 -0.90 -19.06 -15.27
CA THR A 238 -1.49 -19.87 -14.20
C THR A 238 -3.01 -19.66 -14.17
N ASN A 239 -3.71 -20.40 -13.31
CA ASN A 239 -5.12 -20.17 -13.01
C ASN A 239 -5.30 -19.43 -11.68
N VAL A 240 -4.21 -18.87 -11.14
CA VAL A 240 -4.22 -18.14 -9.86
C VAL A 240 -4.54 -16.68 -10.12
N TYR A 241 -5.55 -16.19 -9.44
CA TYR A 241 -5.90 -14.78 -9.38
C TYR A 241 -5.49 -14.26 -8.01
N ASN A 242 -4.81 -13.12 -7.95
CA ASN A 242 -4.36 -12.56 -6.68
C ASN A 242 -4.26 -11.03 -6.65
N ILE A 243 -4.13 -10.51 -5.43
CA ILE A 243 -3.81 -9.10 -5.15
C ILE A 243 -3.04 -9.01 -3.82
N SER A 244 -2.11 -8.06 -3.73
CA SER A 244 -1.46 -7.70 -2.46
C SER A 244 -2.27 -6.63 -1.74
N TYR A 245 -2.57 -6.85 -0.45
CA TYR A 245 -3.43 -5.97 0.33
C TYR A 245 -2.84 -5.72 1.73
N LYS A 246 -2.94 -4.48 2.23
CA LYS A 246 -2.54 -4.14 3.61
C LYS A 246 -3.78 -4.00 4.47
N LEU A 247 -3.84 -4.73 5.58
CA LEU A 247 -5.00 -4.69 6.47
C LEU A 247 -5.08 -3.34 7.20
N PRO A 248 -6.23 -2.64 7.15
CA PRO A 248 -6.34 -1.30 7.73
C PRO A 248 -6.42 -1.30 9.26
N ALA A 249 -6.92 -2.39 9.86
CA ALA A 249 -7.16 -2.48 11.29
C ALA A 249 -6.98 -3.92 11.83
N PRO A 250 -6.73 -4.12 13.13
CA PRO A 250 -6.81 -5.45 13.73
C PRO A 250 -8.26 -5.95 13.80
N GLY A 251 -8.43 -7.27 13.87
CA GLY A 251 -9.71 -7.93 14.09
C GLY A 251 -10.00 -9.02 13.06
N ASN A 252 -11.21 -9.57 13.10
CA ASN A 252 -11.62 -10.69 12.26
C ASN A 252 -12.16 -10.20 10.91
N TYR A 253 -11.54 -10.66 9.83
CA TYR A 253 -11.94 -10.40 8.47
C TYR A 253 -12.65 -11.62 7.89
N THR A 254 -13.63 -11.37 7.01
CA THR A 254 -14.25 -12.41 6.19
C THR A 254 -13.96 -12.11 4.73
N LEU A 255 -13.29 -13.05 4.04
CA LEU A 255 -13.01 -12.98 2.61
C LEU A 255 -14.01 -13.90 1.89
N ARG A 256 -14.69 -13.36 0.89
CA ARG A 256 -15.45 -14.12 -0.09
C ARG A 256 -14.82 -13.92 -1.47
N ILE A 257 -14.59 -15.01 -2.19
CA ILE A 257 -14.18 -14.94 -3.58
C ILE A 257 -15.43 -15.06 -4.46
N ILE A 258 -15.51 -14.22 -5.48
CA ILE A 258 -16.57 -14.23 -6.48
C ILE A 258 -15.88 -14.37 -7.83
N ALA A 259 -16.23 -15.40 -8.58
CA ALA A 259 -15.75 -15.65 -9.93
C ALA A 259 -16.94 -15.64 -10.89
N ASN A 260 -16.87 -14.80 -11.92
CA ASN A 260 -17.91 -14.66 -12.94
C ASN A 260 -17.30 -14.89 -14.33
N ASP A 261 -17.83 -15.82 -15.10
CA ASP A 261 -17.36 -16.05 -16.46
C ASP A 261 -17.99 -15.07 -17.49
N SER A 262 -17.64 -15.27 -18.76
CA SER A 262 -18.16 -14.47 -19.87
C SER A 262 -19.63 -14.71 -20.19
N ASP A 263 -20.19 -15.85 -19.75
CA ASP A 263 -21.60 -16.21 -19.93
C ASP A 263 -22.45 -15.75 -18.73
N ASN A 264 -21.81 -15.05 -17.78
CA ASN A 264 -22.38 -14.47 -16.58
C ASN A 264 -22.86 -15.53 -15.55
N ASP A 265 -22.24 -16.71 -15.57
CA ASP A 265 -22.39 -17.72 -14.53
C ASP A 265 -21.39 -17.46 -13.39
N TYR A 266 -21.92 -17.36 -12.17
CA TYR A 266 -21.16 -16.93 -11.01
C TYR A 266 -20.99 -18.03 -9.96
N ASN A 267 -19.78 -18.12 -9.41
CA ASN A 267 -19.49 -18.88 -8.20
C ASN A 267 -19.04 -17.93 -7.08
N TYR A 268 -19.63 -18.10 -5.89
CA TYR A 268 -19.32 -17.32 -4.69
C TYR A 268 -19.39 -18.18 -3.41
N SER A 269 -19.25 -19.50 -3.55
CA SER A 269 -19.37 -20.47 -2.44
C SER A 269 -18.25 -20.33 -1.41
N GLU A 270 -17.06 -19.94 -1.86
CA GLU A 270 -15.86 -19.95 -1.03
C GLU A 270 -15.77 -18.73 -0.12
N ILE A 271 -15.73 -19.00 1.18
CA ILE A 271 -15.59 -18.01 2.24
C ILE A 271 -14.48 -18.46 3.19
N THR A 272 -13.54 -17.56 3.48
CA THR A 272 -12.55 -17.76 4.52
C THR A 272 -12.61 -16.66 5.58
N ARG A 273 -12.21 -17.00 6.81
CA ARG A 273 -12.15 -16.09 7.95
C ARG A 273 -10.75 -16.09 8.52
N PHE A 274 -10.14 -14.91 8.63
CA PHE A 274 -8.78 -14.74 9.14
C PHE A 274 -8.73 -13.49 10.03
N ALA A 275 -7.63 -13.26 10.73
CA ALA A 275 -7.49 -12.11 11.62
C ALA A 275 -6.27 -11.25 11.28
N GLY A 276 -6.47 -9.93 11.25
CA GLY A 276 -5.39 -8.95 11.36
C GLY A 276 -5.03 -8.76 12.82
N VAL A 277 -3.75 -8.82 13.16
CA VAL A 277 -3.27 -8.68 14.54
C VAL A 277 -2.07 -7.76 14.64
N TYR A 278 -1.82 -7.28 15.86
CA TYR A 278 -0.59 -6.61 16.23
C TYR A 278 0.53 -7.63 16.41
N ASP A 279 1.77 -7.21 16.13
CA ASP A 279 2.98 -8.02 16.26
C ASP A 279 3.91 -7.30 17.23
N CYS A 280 3.61 -7.48 18.50
CA CYS A 280 4.32 -6.87 19.60
C CYS A 280 4.78 -7.95 20.57
N ALA A 281 5.95 -7.74 21.19
CA ALA A 281 6.59 -8.75 22.02
C ALA A 281 5.73 -9.21 23.21
N ALA A 282 4.74 -8.42 23.65
CA ALA A 282 3.67 -8.90 24.52
C ALA A 282 2.30 -8.29 24.17
N ASP A 283 1.25 -9.12 24.34
CA ASP A 283 -0.17 -8.87 24.03
C ASP A 283 -0.54 -8.72 22.55
N ILE A 284 -0.61 -9.86 21.86
CA ILE A 284 -1.09 -9.98 20.47
C ILE A 284 -2.63 -9.90 20.33
N VAL A 285 -3.39 -9.84 21.42
CA VAL A 285 -4.86 -9.89 21.40
C VAL A 285 -5.42 -8.47 21.37
N ASN A 286 -4.97 -7.62 22.30
CA ASN A 286 -5.42 -6.22 22.37
C ASN A 286 -4.33 -5.22 21.92
N GLY A 287 -3.15 -5.70 21.51
CA GLY A 287 -2.04 -4.88 21.03
C GLY A 287 -1.43 -3.98 22.09
N THR A 288 -1.58 -4.32 23.38
CA THR A 288 -1.11 -3.47 24.48
C THR A 288 0.15 -4.04 25.11
N TRP A 289 1.29 -3.47 24.77
CA TRP A 289 2.56 -3.93 25.30
C TRP A 289 2.98 -3.10 26.52
N ALA A 290 2.90 -3.70 27.72
CA ALA A 290 3.38 -3.10 28.95
C ALA A 290 4.79 -3.62 29.30
N ILE A 291 5.79 -2.75 29.28
CA ILE A 291 7.18 -3.05 29.61
C ILE A 291 7.46 -2.67 31.06
N GLY A 292 7.18 -3.61 31.96
CA GLY A 292 7.41 -3.49 33.41
C GLY A 292 8.76 -4.03 33.89
N ALA A 293 9.52 -4.70 33.01
CA ALA A 293 10.85 -5.24 33.31
C ALA A 293 11.80 -5.00 32.13
N SER A 294 13.11 -5.09 32.39
CA SER A 294 14.13 -4.91 31.35
C SER A 294 13.89 -5.87 30.19
N THR A 295 13.68 -5.33 28.99
CA THR A 295 13.32 -6.09 27.79
C THR A 295 14.19 -5.64 26.63
N THR A 296 14.61 -6.57 25.77
CA THR A 296 15.40 -6.27 24.57
C THR A 296 14.65 -6.71 23.31
N ILE A 297 14.63 -5.86 22.29
CA ILE A 297 14.10 -6.19 20.97
C ILE A 297 15.18 -6.03 19.91
N THR A 298 15.12 -6.90 18.90
CA THR A 298 15.99 -6.88 17.70
C THR A 298 15.19 -6.78 16.41
N LYS A 299 13.86 -6.74 16.52
CA LYS A 299 12.91 -6.72 15.39
C LYS A 299 11.90 -5.61 15.59
N ASN A 300 11.36 -5.14 14.46
CA ASN A 300 10.27 -4.16 14.45
C ASN A 300 9.09 -4.64 15.30
N GLN A 301 8.43 -3.70 15.97
CA GLN A 301 7.26 -3.94 16.80
C GLN A 301 6.11 -3.11 16.27
N THR A 302 4.96 -3.74 16.09
CA THR A 302 3.71 -3.09 15.67
C THR A 302 2.66 -3.33 16.75
N CYS A 303 2.37 -2.31 17.55
CA CYS A 303 1.47 -2.36 18.70
C CYS A 303 0.24 -1.46 18.48
N ARG A 304 -0.78 -1.59 19.32
CA ARG A 304 -1.78 -0.54 19.52
C ARG A 304 -1.26 0.49 20.51
N VAL A 305 -0.76 0.01 21.66
CA VAL A 305 -0.28 0.84 22.77
C VAL A 305 1.03 0.26 23.29
N ILE A 306 2.01 1.13 23.54
CA ILE A 306 3.28 0.78 24.19
C ILE A 306 3.39 1.59 25.49
N ASN A 307 3.51 0.91 26.62
CA ASN A 307 3.69 1.53 27.93
C ASN A 307 5.03 1.10 28.53
N VAL A 308 5.96 2.04 28.65
CA VAL A 308 7.32 1.80 29.13
C VAL A 308 7.48 2.34 30.55
N SER A 309 7.60 1.43 31.52
CA SER A 309 7.90 1.78 32.92
C SER A 309 9.23 1.26 33.43
N ALA A 310 9.91 0.43 32.64
CA ALA A 310 11.27 -0.05 32.85
C ALA A 310 12.15 0.24 31.61
N THR A 311 13.28 -0.46 31.46
CA THR A 311 14.18 -0.32 30.30
C THR A 311 13.74 -1.20 29.13
N LEU A 312 13.42 -0.58 28.00
CA LEU A 312 13.32 -1.20 26.69
C LEU A 312 14.62 -0.94 25.91
N THR A 313 15.41 -1.98 25.68
CA THR A 313 16.61 -1.92 24.84
C THR A 313 16.25 -2.24 23.39
N VAL A 314 16.59 -1.32 22.49
CA VAL A 314 16.44 -1.47 21.04
C VAL A 314 17.80 -1.82 20.47
N ASP A 315 18.02 -3.11 20.18
CA ASP A 315 19.32 -3.59 19.71
C ASP A 315 19.37 -3.64 18.18
N SER A 316 19.73 -2.51 17.59
CA SER A 316 19.94 -2.34 16.14
C SER A 316 21.27 -2.89 15.63
N SER A 317 22.21 -3.23 16.53
CA SER A 317 23.54 -3.75 16.14
C SER A 317 23.48 -5.18 15.59
N ALA A 318 22.47 -5.95 16.01
CA ALA A 318 22.28 -7.33 15.56
C ALA A 318 21.93 -7.45 14.07
N THR A 319 21.39 -6.39 13.47
CA THR A 319 20.89 -6.41 12.08
C THR A 319 21.49 -5.31 11.20
N ASN A 320 22.26 -4.37 11.76
CA ASN A 320 22.68 -3.13 11.08
C ASN A 320 21.52 -2.34 10.47
N VAL A 321 20.31 -2.48 11.04
CA VAL A 321 19.08 -1.84 10.54
C VAL A 321 18.39 -1.17 11.71
N THR A 322 17.79 0.00 11.44
CA THR A 322 16.94 0.70 12.40
C THR A 322 15.77 -0.19 12.82
N VAL A 323 15.58 -0.39 14.12
CA VAL A 323 14.40 -1.08 14.64
C VAL A 323 13.26 -0.06 14.79
N LYS A 324 12.12 -0.38 14.20
CA LYS A 324 10.90 0.44 14.22
C LYS A 324 9.98 0.02 15.38
N LEU A 325 9.54 0.99 16.16
CA LEU A 325 8.43 0.90 17.10
C LEU A 325 7.24 1.64 16.50
N GLU A 326 6.21 0.91 16.08
CA GLU A 326 4.98 1.47 15.54
C GLU A 326 3.84 1.24 16.51
N ALA A 327 3.13 2.31 16.89
CA ALA A 327 1.96 2.23 17.77
C ALA A 327 1.00 3.39 17.53
N ILE A 328 -0.22 3.28 18.05
CA ILE A 328 -1.13 4.44 18.13
C ILE A 328 -0.63 5.37 19.23
N ASN A 329 -0.41 4.80 20.42
CA ASN A 329 0.03 5.54 21.59
C ASN A 329 1.30 4.92 22.18
N VAL A 330 2.29 5.77 22.46
CA VAL A 330 3.52 5.38 23.16
C VAL A 330 3.65 6.24 24.41
N THR A 331 3.76 5.61 25.57
CA THR A 331 4.01 6.29 26.85
C THR A 331 5.31 5.79 27.44
N VAL A 332 6.23 6.71 27.71
CA VAL A 332 7.45 6.47 28.50
C VAL A 332 7.30 7.22 29.81
N THR A 333 7.09 6.47 30.89
CA THR A 333 6.92 7.04 32.24
C THR A 333 8.23 7.61 32.77
N SER A 334 8.21 8.32 33.90
CA SER A 334 9.43 8.91 34.50
C SER A 334 10.50 7.90 34.90
N THR A 335 10.13 6.64 35.14
CA THR A 335 11.06 5.52 35.38
C THR A 335 11.37 4.73 34.10
N GLY A 336 10.62 5.00 33.03
CA GLY A 336 10.74 4.32 31.75
C GLY A 336 11.94 4.81 30.96
N LYS A 337 12.56 3.87 30.23
CA LYS A 337 13.69 4.16 29.35
C LYS A 337 13.56 3.38 28.05
N ILE A 338 13.58 4.04 26.89
CA ILE A 338 13.81 3.37 25.59
C ILE A 338 15.24 3.71 25.17
N THR A 339 16.09 2.71 24.95
CA THR A 339 17.51 2.95 24.69
C THR A 339 18.08 2.07 23.60
N ALA A 340 18.82 2.68 22.69
CA ALA A 340 19.75 2.03 21.79
C ALA A 340 21.19 2.39 22.17
N GLY A 341 21.43 2.76 23.43
CA GLY A 341 22.74 3.17 23.91
C GLY A 341 23.78 2.06 23.74
N GLY A 342 24.90 2.36 23.08
CA GLY A 342 25.93 1.37 22.77
C GLY A 342 25.48 0.24 21.83
N LYS A 343 24.37 0.40 21.10
CA LYS A 343 23.82 -0.58 20.13
C LYS A 343 24.06 -0.19 18.67
N GLY A 344 25.13 0.56 18.43
CA GLY A 344 25.63 0.92 17.10
C GLY A 344 26.80 0.06 16.67
N TYR A 345 27.72 0.63 15.89
CA TYR A 345 28.91 -0.08 15.44
C TYR A 345 29.85 -0.41 16.60
N GLY A 346 30.39 -1.63 16.57
CA GLY A 346 31.28 -2.19 17.58
C GLY A 346 32.76 -1.79 17.43
N ARG A 347 33.59 -2.31 18.34
CA ARG A 347 35.05 -2.11 18.34
C ARG A 347 35.74 -2.79 17.15
N GLY A 348 36.91 -2.27 16.78
CA GLY A 348 37.82 -2.92 15.81
C GLY A 348 38.29 -4.31 16.26
N ALA A 349 38.80 -5.11 15.32
CA ALA A 349 39.10 -6.52 15.53
C ALA A 349 40.31 -6.78 16.44
N ALA A 350 41.24 -5.82 16.58
CA ALA A 350 42.45 -5.95 17.36
C ALA A 350 42.80 -4.66 18.12
N ALA A 351 43.75 -4.78 19.05
CA ALA A 351 44.27 -3.67 19.83
C ALA A 351 44.99 -2.66 18.91
N GLY A 352 44.73 -1.36 19.09
CA GLY A 352 45.28 -0.30 18.24
C GLY A 352 44.59 -0.10 16.88
N GLU A 353 43.55 -0.87 16.57
CA GLU A 353 42.76 -0.73 15.34
C GLU A 353 41.73 0.40 15.43
N SER A 354 41.31 0.90 14.26
CA SER A 354 40.22 1.85 14.15
C SER A 354 38.87 1.24 14.56
N GLY A 355 37.97 2.09 15.08
CA GLY A 355 36.59 1.71 15.37
C GLY A 355 35.82 1.31 14.12
N LEU A 356 34.77 0.50 14.28
CA LEU A 356 33.91 0.14 13.14
C LEU A 356 32.90 1.24 12.82
N GLY A 357 32.35 1.15 11.60
CA GLY A 357 31.36 2.06 11.04
C GLY A 357 31.96 3.12 10.12
N PRO A 358 31.14 3.85 9.35
CA PRO A 358 31.61 4.76 8.30
C PRO A 358 32.58 5.85 8.78
N GLY A 359 32.40 6.33 10.02
CA GLY A 359 33.23 7.37 10.64
C GLY A 359 33.98 6.86 11.88
N GLY A 360 34.48 5.61 11.83
CA GLY A 360 35.22 4.97 12.92
C GLY A 360 36.42 5.79 13.39
N GLY A 361 36.56 5.93 14.72
CA GLY A 361 37.68 6.65 15.32
C GLY A 361 39.02 5.94 15.06
N GLY A 362 40.07 6.71 14.79
CA GLY A 362 41.41 6.17 14.52
C GLY A 362 42.01 5.44 15.71
N GLY A 363 42.50 4.22 15.50
CA GLY A 363 43.24 3.49 16.53
C GLY A 363 44.67 4.03 16.75
N SER A 364 45.27 3.63 17.87
CA SER A 364 46.67 3.95 18.19
C SER A 364 47.46 2.71 18.58
N ALA A 365 48.50 2.41 17.80
CA ALA A 365 49.42 1.29 18.03
C ALA A 365 50.51 1.59 19.10
N ALA A 366 50.60 2.84 19.58
CA ALA A 366 51.68 3.27 20.46
C ALA A 366 51.38 2.98 21.95
N GLY A 367 52.40 2.55 22.71
CA GLY A 367 52.31 2.42 24.16
C GLY A 367 52.16 3.80 24.82
N GLY A 368 50.94 4.17 25.21
CA GLY A 368 50.56 5.53 25.63
C GLY A 368 49.69 6.29 24.60
N GLY A 369 49.20 5.59 23.57
CA GLY A 369 48.42 6.18 22.49
C GLY A 369 47.07 6.74 22.93
N ILE A 370 46.68 7.87 22.32
CA ILE A 370 45.31 8.39 22.37
C ILE A 370 44.62 7.96 21.07
N ALA A 371 43.43 7.37 21.17
CA ALA A 371 42.64 7.00 20.01
C ALA A 371 41.59 8.07 19.69
N GLY A 372 41.19 8.15 18.42
CA GLY A 372 40.16 9.07 17.96
C GLY A 372 38.76 8.62 18.38
N GLY A 373 37.83 9.57 18.53
CA GLY A 373 36.42 9.28 18.79
C GLY A 373 35.67 8.87 17.52
N GLY A 374 34.57 8.14 17.68
CA GLY A 374 33.66 7.85 16.57
C GLY A 374 32.95 9.10 16.06
N SER A 375 32.63 9.12 14.76
CA SER A 375 31.88 10.20 14.10
C SER A 375 30.46 9.74 13.76
N HIS A 376 29.46 10.63 13.85
CA HIS A 376 28.10 10.46 13.33
C HIS A 376 27.36 11.80 13.49
N GLY A 377 26.72 12.32 12.43
CA GLY A 377 26.16 13.69 12.41
C GLY A 377 27.19 14.83 12.50
N GLY A 378 28.43 14.53 12.88
CA GLY A 378 29.57 15.43 12.96
C GLY A 378 30.86 14.64 13.19
N TYR A 379 32.00 15.35 13.18
CA TYR A 379 33.32 14.72 13.35
C TYR A 379 33.59 14.36 14.81
N GLY A 380 34.05 13.13 15.02
CA GLY A 380 34.70 12.71 16.26
C GLY A 380 36.06 13.37 16.44
N VAL A 381 36.63 13.29 17.64
CA VAL A 381 37.98 13.83 17.90
C VAL A 381 39.04 13.01 17.18
N THR A 382 40.01 13.68 16.56
CA THR A 382 41.17 13.06 15.93
C THR A 382 42.36 13.06 16.90
N ASN A 383 43.18 12.02 16.88
CA ASN A 383 44.54 12.07 17.45
C ASN A 383 45.64 12.01 16.37
N GLY A 384 45.37 12.50 15.15
CA GLY A 384 46.40 12.59 14.09
C GLY A 384 46.96 11.27 13.54
N SER A 385 46.42 10.10 13.94
CA SER A 385 46.78 8.78 13.39
C SER A 385 46.29 8.65 11.94
N THR A 386 47.18 8.21 11.04
CA THR A 386 47.01 8.26 9.56
C THR A 386 45.97 7.31 8.98
N ASN A 387 45.36 6.45 9.79
CA ASN A 387 44.46 5.38 9.31
C ASN A 387 42.98 5.61 9.66
N ALA A 388 42.60 6.83 10.05
CA ALA A 388 41.23 7.17 10.46
C ALA A 388 40.47 7.92 9.36
N ILE A 389 39.40 7.32 8.81
CA ILE A 389 38.45 8.03 7.95
C ILE A 389 37.42 8.69 8.87
N GLN A 390 37.68 9.93 9.24
CA GLN A 390 36.72 10.75 9.98
C GLN A 390 35.79 11.43 9.00
N ILE A 391 34.60 10.87 8.87
CA ILE A 391 33.54 11.45 8.06
C ILE A 391 32.32 11.69 8.92
N ALA A 392 31.66 12.82 8.69
CA ALA A 392 30.27 12.97 9.06
C ALA A 392 29.43 12.17 8.06
N TYR A 393 28.48 11.40 8.58
CA TYR A 393 27.49 10.67 7.82
C TYR A 393 26.16 10.68 8.60
N GLY A 394 25.09 10.22 7.96
CA GLY A 394 23.73 10.32 8.46
C GLY A 394 22.87 11.29 7.64
N SER A 395 21.56 11.18 7.81
CA SER A 395 20.58 12.09 7.23
C SER A 395 19.86 12.86 8.33
N ILE A 396 19.78 14.19 8.19
CA ILE A 396 18.96 15.01 9.09
C ILE A 396 17.45 14.84 8.81
N ALA A 397 17.09 14.50 7.57
CA ALA A 397 15.71 14.28 7.17
C ALA A 397 15.21 12.89 7.57
N GLU A 398 16.09 11.89 7.55
CA GLU A 398 15.79 10.50 7.92
C GLU A 398 16.92 9.88 8.76
N PRO A 399 17.12 10.28 10.03
CA PRO A 399 18.17 9.75 10.89
C PRO A 399 17.90 8.27 11.21
N ARG A 400 18.57 7.39 10.47
CA ARG A 400 18.43 5.92 10.56
C ARG A 400 19.75 5.20 10.79
N ASP A 401 20.87 5.88 10.55
CA ASP A 401 22.20 5.29 10.62
C ASP A 401 22.65 5.10 12.08
N LEU A 402 23.47 4.08 12.28
CA LEU A 402 24.07 3.77 13.58
C LEU A 402 25.29 4.66 13.81
N GLY A 403 25.59 4.98 15.06
CA GLY A 403 26.82 5.67 15.46
C GLY A 403 28.05 4.77 15.33
N SER A 404 29.17 5.35 14.89
CA SER A 404 30.47 4.68 14.79
C SER A 404 31.12 4.45 16.16
N ALA A 405 31.96 3.43 16.27
CA ALA A 405 32.81 3.26 17.44
C ALA A 405 34.02 4.21 17.44
N GLY A 406 34.56 4.46 18.62
CA GLY A 406 35.88 5.08 18.78
C GLY A 406 37.00 4.13 18.39
N GLY A 407 38.23 4.64 18.36
CA GLY A 407 39.42 3.84 18.08
C GLY A 407 39.91 3.08 19.30
N SER A 408 40.59 1.96 19.05
CA SER A 408 41.24 1.14 20.06
C SER A 408 42.71 1.55 20.26
N VAL A 409 43.29 1.10 21.36
CA VAL A 409 44.70 1.29 21.76
C VAL A 409 45.30 -0.09 22.05
N THR A 410 46.62 -0.21 22.24
CA THR A 410 47.34 -1.51 22.27
C THR A 410 47.25 -2.31 23.57
N HIS A 411 46.29 -2.01 24.43
CA HIS A 411 46.08 -2.71 25.70
C HIS A 411 44.86 -3.61 25.61
N ALA A 412 45.02 -4.88 26.03
CA ALA A 412 44.00 -5.93 25.85
C ALA A 412 42.81 -5.78 26.82
N ASP A 413 42.98 -5.00 27.89
CA ASP A 413 42.00 -4.71 28.92
C ASP A 413 41.16 -3.44 28.63
N ASP A 414 41.51 -2.66 27.61
CA ASP A 414 40.74 -1.48 27.23
C ASP A 414 39.41 -1.82 26.56
N ILE A 415 38.39 -1.03 26.89
CA ILE A 415 37.07 -1.12 26.26
C ILE A 415 36.86 0.13 25.43
N THR A 416 36.98 -0.02 24.11
CA THR A 416 36.65 1.03 23.14
C THR A 416 35.18 1.42 23.22
N GLY A 417 34.91 2.72 23.12
CA GLY A 417 33.55 3.23 23.07
C GLY A 417 32.82 2.72 21.82
N VAL A 418 31.74 1.98 22.04
CA VAL A 418 30.79 1.51 21.01
C VAL A 418 29.81 2.63 20.69
N GLY A 419 29.47 2.79 19.41
CA GLY A 419 28.52 3.81 18.98
C GLY A 419 27.08 3.53 19.43
N GLY A 420 26.23 4.56 19.42
CA GLY A 420 24.81 4.44 19.69
C GLY A 420 24.05 3.80 18.52
N GLY A 421 22.97 3.08 18.81
CA GLY A 421 22.12 2.46 17.81
C GLY A 421 21.11 3.43 17.18
N ALA A 422 20.15 2.91 16.43
CA ALA A 422 19.10 3.73 15.81
C ALA A 422 17.71 3.29 16.25
N ILE A 423 16.89 4.26 16.68
CA ILE A 423 15.50 4.07 17.07
C ILE A 423 14.61 4.84 16.11
N PHE A 424 13.62 4.17 15.52
CA PHE A 424 12.51 4.82 14.84
C PHE A 424 11.21 4.58 15.60
N ILE A 425 10.61 5.65 16.14
CA ILE A 425 9.29 5.61 16.78
C ILE A 425 8.28 6.26 15.82
N ASN A 426 7.22 5.52 15.47
CA ASN A 426 6.06 6.03 14.75
C ASN A 426 4.82 5.89 15.63
N ALA A 427 4.45 6.96 16.33
CA ALA A 427 3.22 7.06 17.12
C ALA A 427 2.15 7.78 16.30
N THR A 428 1.14 7.08 15.79
CA THR A 428 0.17 7.71 14.88
C THR A 428 -0.74 8.73 15.57
N ASP A 429 -0.93 8.62 16.89
CA ASP A 429 -1.65 9.58 17.72
C ASP A 429 -0.67 10.30 18.65
N THR A 430 -0.32 9.73 19.80
CA THR A 430 0.44 10.44 20.84
C THR A 430 1.70 9.69 21.28
N LEU A 431 2.82 10.40 21.35
CA LEU A 431 4.01 10.03 22.13
C LEU A 431 4.10 10.90 23.38
N ASN A 432 3.91 10.28 24.55
CA ASN A 432 4.09 10.92 25.86
C ASN A 432 5.40 10.44 26.51
N ASN A 433 6.44 11.26 26.49
CA ASN A 433 7.72 10.95 27.12
C ASN A 433 7.93 11.80 28.38
N SER A 434 7.89 11.17 29.54
CA SER A 434 8.30 11.75 30.83
C SER A 434 9.59 11.11 31.36
N GLY A 435 10.15 10.13 30.65
CA GLY A 435 11.37 9.39 31.01
C GLY A 435 12.55 9.73 30.09
N VAL A 436 13.25 8.70 29.61
CA VAL A 436 14.42 8.86 28.73
C VAL A 436 14.25 8.02 27.46
N ILE A 437 14.47 8.67 26.30
CA ILE A 437 14.63 8.01 25.01
C ILE A 437 16.05 8.34 24.51
N ASP A 438 16.92 7.36 24.40
CA ASP A 438 18.32 7.61 24.00
C ASP A 438 18.91 6.63 22.98
N ALA A 439 19.88 7.13 22.24
CA ALA A 439 20.75 6.40 21.33
C ALA A 439 22.21 6.82 21.59
N ASN A 440 22.63 6.87 22.86
CA ASN A 440 23.95 7.41 23.21
C ASN A 440 25.08 6.44 22.84
N GLY A 441 26.22 6.98 22.41
CA GLY A 441 27.48 6.26 22.36
C GLY A 441 28.00 5.96 23.77
N THR A 442 28.88 4.96 23.88
CA THR A 442 29.51 4.60 25.14
C THR A 442 30.91 5.22 25.25
N ARG A 443 31.30 5.54 26.48
CA ARG A 443 32.63 6.04 26.80
C ARG A 443 33.67 4.94 26.64
N GLY A 444 34.85 5.28 26.11
CA GLY A 444 36.02 4.41 26.17
C GLY A 444 36.51 4.26 27.61
N ILE A 445 36.67 3.04 28.10
CA ILE A 445 37.16 2.78 29.46
C ILE A 445 38.68 2.74 29.42
N TYR A 446 39.30 3.67 30.15
CA TYR A 446 40.75 3.81 30.25
C TYR A 446 41.38 2.70 31.11
N ALA A 447 42.44 2.07 30.60
CA ALA A 447 43.40 1.30 31.38
C ALA A 447 44.81 1.89 31.23
N ALA A 448 45.51 2.05 32.36
CA ALA A 448 46.87 2.58 32.42
C ALA A 448 47.07 3.94 31.68
N LEU A 449 48.06 4.03 30.79
CA LEU A 449 48.40 5.25 30.01
C LEU A 449 47.65 5.31 28.66
N ALA A 450 46.65 4.46 28.44
CA ALA A 450 45.98 4.30 27.17
C ALA A 450 44.60 4.98 27.17
N TYR A 451 44.31 5.75 26.11
CA TYR A 451 43.08 6.54 26.00
C TYR A 451 42.26 6.09 24.79
N PRO A 452 41.46 5.02 24.90
CA PRO A 452 40.52 4.63 23.85
C PRO A 452 39.51 5.74 23.55
N GLY A 453 39.08 5.80 22.29
CA GLY A 453 38.08 6.75 21.83
C GLY A 453 36.68 6.38 22.31
N GLY A 454 35.84 7.39 22.59
CA GLY A 454 34.41 7.22 22.80
C GLY A 454 33.66 6.95 21.51
N GLY A 455 32.53 6.24 21.60
CA GLY A 455 31.65 5.98 20.45
C GLY A 455 30.76 7.17 20.14
N ALA A 456 30.39 7.35 18.88
CA ALA A 456 29.46 8.41 18.48
C ALA A 456 28.04 8.12 18.98
N GLY A 457 27.21 9.15 19.14
CA GLY A 457 25.77 8.98 19.29
C GLY A 457 25.17 8.37 18.03
N GLY A 458 24.04 7.67 18.17
CA GLY A 458 23.30 7.08 17.07
C GLY A 458 22.17 7.98 16.57
N SER A 459 21.07 7.37 16.13
CA SER A 459 19.95 8.08 15.51
C SER A 459 18.65 7.93 16.29
N LEU A 460 17.90 9.03 16.39
CA LEU A 460 16.52 9.04 16.89
C LEU A 460 15.62 9.66 15.80
N LEU A 461 14.71 8.86 15.23
CA LEU A 461 13.65 9.33 14.36
C LEU A 461 12.31 9.16 15.08
N ILE A 462 11.55 10.26 15.20
CA ILE A 462 10.28 10.26 15.92
C ILE A 462 9.22 10.92 15.04
N HIS A 463 8.20 10.15 14.70
CA HIS A 463 6.94 10.66 14.17
C HIS A 463 5.86 10.50 15.22
N ALA A 464 5.18 11.59 15.55
CA ALA A 464 4.09 11.61 16.50
C ALA A 464 3.04 12.62 16.04
N GLY A 465 1.76 12.26 16.10
CA GLY A 465 0.67 13.24 15.89
C GLY A 465 0.71 14.33 16.99
N THR A 466 0.92 13.90 18.23
CA THR A 466 1.16 14.77 19.39
C THR A 466 2.39 14.30 20.16
N LEU A 467 3.34 15.21 20.38
CA LEU A 467 4.48 15.00 21.27
C LEU A 467 4.22 15.71 22.60
N LYS A 468 4.24 14.99 23.73
CA LYS A 468 4.03 15.58 25.06
C LYS A 468 4.92 14.94 26.14
N GLY A 469 4.95 15.57 27.31
CA GLY A 469 5.79 15.18 28.44
C GLY A 469 7.06 16.01 28.55
N ASN A 470 7.82 15.80 29.62
CA ASN A 470 9.01 16.57 30.00
C ASN A 470 10.28 15.69 30.08
N GLY A 471 10.26 14.54 29.42
CA GLY A 471 11.36 13.59 29.35
C GLY A 471 12.51 14.06 28.44
N LYS A 472 13.55 13.24 28.37
CA LYS A 472 14.77 13.52 27.58
C LYS A 472 14.79 12.71 26.29
N TYR A 473 15.35 13.33 25.25
CA TYR A 473 15.72 12.72 23.97
C TYR A 473 17.21 12.95 23.76
N GLN A 474 18.01 11.89 23.60
CA GLN A 474 19.47 12.01 23.61
C GLN A 474 20.15 11.12 22.57
N ALA A 475 21.07 11.69 21.80
CA ALA A 475 21.96 10.96 20.90
C ALA A 475 23.39 11.48 21.06
N MET A 476 23.91 11.40 22.29
CA MET A 476 25.20 11.96 22.66
C MET A 476 26.35 11.00 22.32
N GLY A 477 27.50 11.55 21.93
CA GLY A 477 28.74 10.78 21.91
C GLY A 477 29.18 10.36 23.30
N GLY A 478 29.94 9.27 23.38
CA GLY A 478 30.62 8.84 24.58
C GLY A 478 31.82 9.73 24.85
N ALA A 479 31.87 10.33 26.04
CA ALA A 479 32.96 11.16 26.52
C ALA A 479 33.50 10.59 27.84
#